data_AF-A0AAV3UCW9-F1
#
_entry.id   AF-A0AAV3UCW9-F1
#
_cell.length_a   1.000
_cell.length_b   1.000
_cell.length_c   1.000
_cell.angle_alpha   90.00
_cell.angle_beta   90.00
_cell.angle_gamma   90.00
#
_symmetry.space_group_name_H-M   'P 1'
#
loop_
_entity.id
_entity.type
_entity.pdbx_description
1 polymer ?
#
loop_
_entity_poly.entity_id
_entity_poly.type
_entity_poly.pdbx_seq_one_letter_code
_entity_poly.pdbx_strand_id
1 'polypeptide(L)'
;MTDAYELDAEYVVHAAAMPHSGDGLAMTESARDATRNALETADELGATSLALPALGCGVAGFALREGARIIGEKILRFDPESLADVRFIAYGEGEFETIRTVSNSL
;
A
#
# COMPACT_ATOMS: atom_id res chain seq x y z
N MET A 1 -3.44 14.08 0.89
CA MET A 1 -3.40 13.90 2.35
C MET A 1 -4.44 14.80 2.99
N THR A 2 -5.09 14.34 4.06
CA THR A 2 -5.97 15.13 4.94
C THR A 2 -5.68 14.79 6.40
N ASP A 3 -6.12 15.63 7.34
CA ASP A 3 -6.22 15.24 8.76
C ASP A 3 -7.14 14.02 8.91
N ALA A 4 -6.89 13.20 9.94
CA ALA A 4 -7.66 11.97 10.18
C ALA A 4 -8.92 12.18 11.05
N TYR A 5 -9.09 13.36 11.65
CA TYR A 5 -10.24 13.73 12.48
C TYR A 5 -10.48 12.77 13.65
N GLU A 6 -11.61 12.05 13.69
CA GLU A 6 -11.99 11.16 14.80
C GLU A 6 -11.31 9.79 14.73
N LEU A 7 -10.44 9.56 13.75
CA LEU A 7 -9.66 8.32 13.66
C LEU A 7 -8.48 8.34 14.63
N ASP A 8 -8.06 7.16 15.07
CA ASP A 8 -6.82 6.96 15.85
C ASP A 8 -5.59 7.00 14.93
N ALA A 9 -5.42 8.12 14.24
CA ALA A 9 -4.33 8.44 13.34
C ALA A 9 -4.18 9.97 13.26
N GLU A 10 -3.05 10.46 12.76
CA GLU A 10 -2.86 11.89 12.53
C GLU A 10 -3.32 12.30 11.12
N TYR A 11 -2.94 11.50 10.12
CA TYR A 11 -3.22 11.78 8.70
C TYR A 11 -3.89 10.61 8.00
N VAL A 12 -4.64 10.93 6.95
CA VAL A 12 -5.10 9.99 5.93
C VAL A 12 -4.47 10.32 4.59
N VAL A 13 -3.70 9.38 4.05
CA VAL A 13 -3.12 9.48 2.70
C VAL A 13 -4.04 8.77 1.70
N HIS A 14 -4.64 9.55 0.80
CA HIS A 14 -5.53 9.06 -0.25
C HIS A 14 -4.69 8.61 -1.45
N ALA A 15 -4.46 7.30 -1.59
CA ALA A 15 -3.63 6.71 -2.64
C ALA A 15 -4.49 6.08 -3.76
N ALA A 16 -4.50 6.71 -4.94
CA ALA A 16 -5.25 6.22 -6.10
C ALA A 16 -4.45 5.14 -6.85
N ALA A 17 -4.92 3.89 -6.79
CA ALA A 17 -4.28 2.73 -7.43
C ALA A 17 -5.09 2.12 -8.59
N MET A 18 -6.12 2.83 -9.06
CA MET A 18 -6.91 2.45 -10.22
C MET A 18 -6.48 3.32 -11.41
N PRO A 19 -5.96 2.74 -12.50
CA PRO A 19 -5.60 3.50 -13.69
C PRO A 19 -6.84 3.95 -14.47
N HIS A 20 -6.66 4.96 -15.32
CA HIS A 20 -7.71 5.41 -16.25
C HIS A 20 -7.93 4.44 -17.42
N SER A 21 -6.96 3.57 -17.71
CA SER A 21 -7.00 2.52 -18.75
C SER A 21 -6.84 1.14 -18.09
N GLY A 22 -7.75 0.22 -18.39
CA GLY A 22 -7.93 -1.05 -17.65
C GLY A 22 -7.10 -2.24 -18.12
N ASP A 23 -5.93 -2.04 -18.73
CA ASP A 23 -5.03 -3.17 -19.01
C ASP A 23 -4.20 -3.57 -17.77
N GLY A 24 -3.70 -4.80 -17.73
CA GLY A 24 -2.98 -5.33 -16.56
C GLY A 24 -1.64 -4.65 -16.27
N LEU A 25 -1.02 -4.02 -17.28
CA LEU A 25 0.23 -3.27 -17.10
C LEU A 25 -0.04 -1.95 -16.38
N ALA A 26 -1.09 -1.23 -16.79
CA ALA A 26 -1.53 0.00 -16.15
C ALA A 26 -1.92 -0.23 -14.67
N MET A 27 -2.50 -1.39 -14.33
CA MET A 27 -2.78 -1.75 -12.94
C MET A 27 -1.50 -1.96 -12.12
N THR A 28 -0.50 -2.61 -12.71
CA THR A 28 0.80 -2.88 -12.08
C THR A 28 1.54 -1.58 -11.76
N GLU A 29 1.63 -0.67 -12.74
CA GLU A 29 2.26 0.64 -12.56
C GLU A 29 1.49 1.51 -11.56
N SER A 30 0.16 1.54 -11.65
CA SER A 30 -0.67 2.32 -10.74
C SER A 30 -0.54 1.86 -9.29
N ALA A 31 -0.56 0.54 -9.01
CA ALA A 31 -0.33 0.03 -7.65
C ALA A 31 1.09 0.33 -7.15
N ARG A 32 2.09 0.24 -8.03
CA ARG A 32 3.49 0.55 -7.72
C ARG A 32 3.67 2.01 -7.33
N ASP A 33 3.11 2.92 -8.12
CA ASP A 33 3.20 4.37 -7.90
C ASP A 33 2.39 4.80 -6.69
N ALA A 34 1.17 4.28 -6.52
CA ALA A 34 0.34 4.56 -5.36
C ALA A 34 1.02 4.15 -4.06
N THR A 35 1.70 2.99 -4.04
CA THR A 35 2.43 2.52 -2.86
C THR A 35 3.65 3.40 -2.58
N ARG A 36 4.47 3.70 -3.62
CA ARG A 36 5.64 4.58 -3.47
C ARG A 36 5.22 5.95 -2.93
N ASN A 37 4.25 6.59 -3.57
CA ASN A 37 3.81 7.92 -3.19
C ASN A 37 3.22 7.93 -1.76
N ALA A 38 2.54 6.87 -1.33
CA ALA A 38 2.03 6.76 0.04
C ALA A 38 3.16 6.68 1.08
N LEU A 39 4.22 5.91 0.79
CA LEU A 39 5.41 5.81 1.64
C LEU A 39 6.16 7.16 1.70
N GLU A 40 6.43 7.76 0.54
CA GLU A 40 7.09 9.08 0.44
C GLU A 40 6.28 10.16 1.18
N THR A 41 4.97 10.23 0.97
CA THR A 41 4.12 11.20 1.66
C THR A 41 4.12 10.98 3.18
N ALA A 42 4.06 9.72 3.66
CA ALA A 42 4.12 9.46 5.10
C ALA A 42 5.46 9.92 5.70
N ASP A 43 6.56 9.67 4.98
CA ASP A 43 7.90 10.03 5.42
C ASP A 43 8.16 11.54 5.39
N GLU A 44 7.69 12.24 4.35
CA GLU A 44 7.71 13.71 4.25
C GLU A 44 6.94 14.41 5.39
N LEU A 45 5.94 13.74 5.95
CA LEU A 45 5.17 14.23 7.10
C LEU A 45 5.85 13.94 8.44
N GLY A 46 6.98 13.24 8.44
CA GLY A 46 7.66 12.78 9.66
C GLY A 46 6.89 11.68 10.39
N ALA A 47 6.01 10.95 9.71
CA ALA A 47 5.23 9.89 10.34
C ALA A 47 6.13 8.71 10.69
N THR A 48 6.03 8.25 11.94
CA THR A 48 6.82 7.10 12.42
C THR A 48 6.19 5.74 12.09
N SER A 49 4.90 5.72 11.73
CA SER A 49 4.19 4.51 11.35
C SER A 49 3.17 4.73 10.23
N LEU A 50 2.93 3.70 9.43
CA LEU A 50 1.97 3.69 8.33
C LEU A 50 1.23 2.34 8.27
N ALA A 51 -0.09 2.38 8.21
CA ALA A 51 -0.91 1.22 7.83
C ALA A 51 -1.41 1.39 6.40
N LEU A 52 -1.21 0.38 5.55
CA LEU A 52 -1.65 0.40 4.15
C LEU A 52 -2.41 -0.88 3.76
N PRO A 53 -3.48 -0.78 2.96
CA PRO A 53 -4.22 -1.92 2.46
C PRO A 53 -3.60 -2.48 1.17
N ALA A 54 -4.19 -3.55 0.63
CA ALA A 54 -3.83 -4.07 -0.70
C ALA A 54 -4.36 -3.14 -1.82
N LEU A 55 -3.62 -2.05 -2.06
CA LEU A 55 -3.94 -1.01 -3.05
C LEU A 55 -4.24 -1.61 -4.43
N GLY A 56 -5.40 -1.27 -4.99
CA GLY A 56 -5.87 -1.75 -6.30
C GLY A 56 -6.47 -3.16 -6.31
N CYS A 57 -6.37 -3.94 -5.22
CA CYS A 57 -6.78 -5.35 -5.21
C CYS A 57 -8.25 -5.60 -4.84
N GLY A 58 -9.04 -4.53 -4.64
CA GLY A 58 -10.47 -4.59 -4.37
C GLY A 58 -11.31 -4.45 -5.64
N VAL A 59 -12.21 -3.46 -5.66
CA VAL A 59 -13.13 -3.20 -6.79
C VAL A 59 -12.41 -2.96 -8.12
N ALA A 60 -11.16 -2.47 -8.09
CA ALA A 60 -10.36 -2.28 -9.30
C ALA A 60 -9.94 -3.59 -9.98
N GLY A 61 -10.05 -4.74 -9.30
CA GLY A 61 -9.85 -6.06 -9.89
C GLY A 61 -8.39 -6.47 -10.08
N PHE A 62 -7.43 -5.76 -9.46
CA PHE A 62 -6.04 -6.19 -9.52
C PHE A 62 -5.84 -7.49 -8.74
N ALA A 63 -5.08 -8.44 -9.32
CA ALA A 63 -4.89 -9.74 -8.71
C ALA A 63 -4.13 -9.61 -7.38
N LEU A 64 -4.77 -9.99 -6.27
CA LEU A 64 -4.22 -9.79 -4.92
C LEU A 64 -2.80 -10.32 -4.74
N ARG A 65 -2.49 -11.51 -5.26
CA ARG A 65 -1.15 -12.11 -5.14
C ARG A 65 -0.08 -11.24 -5.81
N GLU A 66 -0.38 -10.69 -6.99
CA GLU A 66 0.55 -9.85 -7.73
C GLU A 66 0.67 -8.45 -7.09
N GLY A 67 -0.46 -7.86 -6.69
CA GLY A 67 -0.46 -6.61 -5.96
C GLY A 67 0.29 -6.70 -4.64
N ALA A 68 0.08 -7.75 -3.86
CA ALA A 68 0.80 -8.00 -2.61
C ALA A 68 2.32 -8.09 -2.82
N ARG A 69 2.76 -8.72 -3.92
CA ARG A 69 4.17 -8.81 -4.28
C ARG A 69 4.76 -7.44 -4.57
N ILE A 70 4.09 -6.65 -5.40
CA ILE A 70 4.53 -5.28 -5.77
C ILE A 70 4.57 -4.37 -4.54
N ILE A 71 3.51 -4.40 -3.73
CA ILE A 71 3.38 -3.59 -2.52
C ILE A 71 4.47 -3.98 -1.52
N GLY A 72 4.65 -5.28 -1.25
CA GLY A 72 5.68 -5.78 -0.35
C GLY A 72 7.10 -5.42 -0.82
N GLU A 73 7.41 -5.59 -2.11
CA GLU A 73 8.69 -5.18 -2.69
C GLU A 73 8.94 -3.67 -2.52
N LYS A 74 7.89 -2.85 -2.61
CA LYS A 74 7.97 -1.41 -2.44
C LYS A 74 8.24 -1.01 -1.00
N ILE A 75 7.56 -1.64 -0.05
CA ILE A 75 7.80 -1.45 1.39
C ILE A 75 9.24 -1.82 1.74
N LEU A 76 9.70 -3.02 1.31
CA LEU A 76 11.03 -3.54 1.68
C LEU A 76 12.21 -2.74 1.09
N ARG A 77 12.00 -2.10 -0.06
CA ARG A 77 13.03 -1.32 -0.76
C ARG A 77 12.97 0.17 -0.47
N PHE A 78 11.98 0.61 0.31
CA PHE A 78 11.88 2.00 0.70
C PHE A 78 13.02 2.34 1.66
N ASP A 79 13.63 3.51 1.49
CA ASP A 79 14.70 4.03 2.34
C ASP A 79 14.12 5.18 3.18
N PRO A 80 13.60 4.91 4.38
CA PRO A 80 12.86 5.91 5.16
C PRO A 80 13.77 6.84 5.95
N GLU A 81 13.39 8.11 6.05
CA GLU A 81 13.99 9.08 6.96
C GLU A 81 13.37 9.02 8.37
N SER A 82 12.05 8.83 8.45
CA SER A 82 11.25 8.89 9.69
C SER A 82 10.39 7.65 9.94
N LEU A 83 9.97 6.97 8.87
CA LEU A 83 9.06 5.85 8.93
C LEU A 83 9.73 4.58 9.47
N ALA A 84 9.32 4.11 10.64
CA ALA A 84 9.93 2.98 11.34
C ALA A 84 9.06 1.72 11.37
N ASP A 85 7.72 1.85 11.28
CA ASP A 85 6.78 0.74 11.35
C ASP A 85 5.75 0.81 10.22
N VAL A 86 5.81 -0.16 9.29
CA VAL A 86 4.87 -0.25 8.16
C VAL A 86 4.06 -1.52 8.27
N ARG A 87 2.73 -1.37 8.33
CA ARG A 87 1.79 -2.49 8.45
C ARG A 87 1.02 -2.67 7.15
N PHE A 88 1.20 -3.82 6.52
CA PHE A 88 0.42 -4.23 5.37
C PHE A 88 -0.84 -4.98 5.84
N ILE A 89 -1.98 -4.31 5.81
CA ILE A 89 -3.23 -4.77 6.43
C ILE A 89 -4.13 -5.48 5.41
N ALA A 90 -4.63 -6.64 5.80
CA ALA A 90 -5.75 -7.34 5.15
C ALA A 90 -7.03 -7.20 5.99
N TYR A 91 -8.18 -7.19 5.33
CA TYR A 91 -9.47 -7.19 6.03
C TYR A 91 -9.96 -8.61 6.31
N GLY A 92 -9.84 -9.50 5.32
CA GLY A 92 -10.26 -10.90 5.43
C GLY A 92 -9.10 -11.86 5.74
N GLU A 93 -9.41 -12.99 6.38
CA GLU A 93 -8.44 -14.05 6.68
C GLU A 93 -7.78 -14.62 5.41
N GLY A 94 -8.54 -14.85 4.34
CA GLY A 94 -7.99 -15.34 3.07
C GLY A 94 -7.06 -14.33 2.38
N GLU A 95 -7.35 -13.03 2.52
CA GLU A 95 -6.47 -11.97 2.03
C GLU A 95 -5.18 -11.92 2.85
N PHE A 96 -5.31 -11.98 4.18
CA PHE A 96 -4.20 -12.02 5.11
C PHE A 96 -3.26 -13.17 4.80
N GLU A 97 -3.76 -14.39 4.63
CA GLU A 97 -2.95 -15.56 4.31
C GLU A 97 -2.23 -15.42 2.96
N THR A 98 -2.88 -14.82 1.97
CA THR A 98 -2.26 -14.54 0.68
C THR A 98 -1.13 -13.53 0.82
N ILE A 99 -1.36 -12.40 1.50
CA ILE A 99 -0.36 -11.35 1.74
C ILE A 99 0.80 -11.93 2.54
N ARG A 100 0.53 -12.61 3.65
CA ARG A 100 1.53 -13.26 4.52
C ARG A 100 2.41 -14.23 3.73
N THR A 101 1.80 -15.07 2.90
CA THR A 101 2.54 -16.04 2.07
C THR A 101 3.47 -15.34 1.08
N VAL A 102 2.98 -14.30 0.40
CA VAL A 102 3.79 -13.55 -0.57
C VAL A 102 4.92 -12.79 0.14
N SER A 103 4.62 -12.08 1.22
CA SER A 103 5.62 -11.30 1.97
C SER A 103 6.75 -12.16 2.54
N ASN A 104 6.46 -13.39 3.00
CA ASN A 104 7.48 -14.32 3.49
C ASN A 104 8.39 -14.89 2.38
N SER A 105 8.08 -14.61 1.11
CA SER A 105 8.85 -15.08 -0.06
C SER A 105 9.63 -13.96 -0.76
N LEU A 106 9.55 -12.72 -0.25
CA LEU A 106 10.31 -11.56 -0.72
C LEU A 106 11.68 -11.49 -0.04
#